data_AF-A0A370HJZ4-F1
#
_entry.id   AF-A0A370HJZ4-F1
#
_cell.length_a   1.000
_cell.length_b   1.000
_cell.length_c   1.000
_cell.angle_alpha   90.00
_cell.angle_beta   90.00
_cell.angle_gamma   90.00
#
_symmetry.space_group_name_H-M   'P 1'
#
loop_
_entity.id
_entity.type
_entity.pdbx_description
1 polymer ?
#
loop_
_entity_poly.entity_id
_entity_poly.type
_entity_poly.pdbx_seq_one_letter_code
_entity_poly.pdbx_strand_id
1 'polypeptide(L)'
;MNLQNVSGFRAPEERRSAIVTGYMSGFGNSFETEALEGALPIGRNSPQKLNYGLYAEQLSGSPFTAPQATNQRSWLYRIRPTVKHSGRYAKVDKGLIRTAPAARDESELPIGQMRWDPLPISGEDLTFVTGLRTITTAGDSDTQVGMAAHVLLVTRSMENEYFFNADGEYLVVAQENALRFRTEFGVIDIAPAEICIIPRGVIFKVELIDGPARAYVCENYGGAFTLPDRGPIGANCLANPRDFLTPVAAYEDKEEPSSLFVKWGGELYRTEIAQSPLDVVAWHGNYAPYKYDLRHFSPVNAVLFDHPDPSIFTVLTAPSETPGTANIDFVIFPERWSVAENTFRPPWYHRNLMSEFMGLIYGVYDAKPEGFVPGGMSLHNQMLPHGPDTSAFEHASNVELKPVKMEGTMAFMFETRFPQRVTKYAAGLPQLQESYIDCWRDLKKHFDPNRREPK
;
A
#
# COMPACT_ATOMS: atom_id res chain seq x y z
N MET A 1 -52.77 -22.87 -21.37
CA MET A 1 -52.61 -23.24 -19.95
C MET A 1 -51.12 -23.43 -19.71
N ASN A 2 -50.59 -22.68 -18.74
CA ASN A 2 -49.21 -22.38 -18.41
C ASN A 2 -48.15 -23.46 -18.68
N LEU A 3 -47.13 -23.09 -19.46
CA LEU A 3 -45.84 -23.77 -19.50
C LEU A 3 -45.19 -23.69 -18.12
N GLN A 4 -45.14 -24.81 -17.42
CA GLN A 4 -44.46 -24.97 -16.14
C GLN A 4 -42.95 -24.94 -16.35
N ASN A 5 -42.28 -24.25 -15.43
CA ASN A 5 -40.86 -23.97 -15.36
C ASN A 5 -40.05 -25.28 -15.18
N VAL A 6 -39.39 -25.76 -16.24
CA VAL A 6 -38.77 -27.12 -16.30
C VAL A 6 -37.33 -27.17 -15.78
N SER A 7 -36.68 -26.05 -15.47
CA SER A 7 -35.24 -26.07 -15.16
C SER A 7 -34.92 -26.47 -13.72
N GLY A 8 -35.87 -26.39 -12.78
CA GLY A 8 -35.61 -26.64 -11.35
C GLY A 8 -34.61 -25.67 -10.70
N PHE A 9 -34.05 -24.71 -11.44
CA PHE A 9 -33.17 -23.66 -10.93
C PHE A 9 -34.00 -22.67 -10.11
N ARG A 10 -33.87 -22.75 -8.79
CA ARG A 10 -34.37 -21.73 -7.87
C ARG A 10 -33.19 -20.89 -7.40
N ALA A 11 -33.18 -19.61 -7.74
CA ALA A 11 -32.37 -18.64 -7.01
C ALA A 11 -32.97 -18.47 -5.60
N PRO A 12 -32.18 -18.39 -4.53
CA PRO A 12 -32.71 -18.31 -3.17
C PRO A 12 -33.40 -16.96 -2.91
N GLU A 13 -34.56 -17.00 -2.23
CA GLU A 13 -35.12 -15.85 -1.53
C GLU A 13 -34.19 -15.45 -0.37
N GLU A 14 -33.87 -14.15 -0.31
CA GLU A 14 -33.13 -13.42 0.73
C GLU A 14 -32.06 -14.20 1.52
N ARG A 15 -30.80 -14.12 1.07
CA ARG A 15 -29.63 -14.45 1.89
C ARG A 15 -28.92 -13.18 2.32
N ARG A 16 -28.43 -13.17 3.56
CA ARG A 16 -27.34 -12.28 3.98
C ARG A 16 -26.18 -12.49 3.02
N SER A 17 -25.93 -11.52 2.16
CA SER A 17 -24.90 -11.59 1.12
C SER A 17 -23.52 -11.42 1.74
N ALA A 18 -22.55 -12.21 1.28
CA ALA A 18 -21.12 -12.01 1.57
C ALA A 18 -20.50 -10.90 0.68
N ILE A 19 -21.29 -10.29 -0.20
CA ILE A 19 -20.88 -9.17 -1.05
C ILE A 19 -20.82 -7.91 -0.19
N VAL A 20 -19.70 -7.22 -0.21
CA VAL A 20 -19.53 -5.93 0.46
C VAL A 20 -20.24 -4.86 -0.37
N THR A 21 -21.33 -4.30 0.16
CA THR A 21 -22.10 -3.23 -0.50
C THR A 21 -21.18 -2.09 -0.92
N GLY A 22 -21.32 -1.63 -2.17
CA GLY A 22 -20.51 -0.55 -2.73
C GLY A 22 -19.18 -1.00 -3.33
N TYR A 23 -18.87 -2.29 -3.33
CA TYR A 23 -17.64 -2.82 -3.92
C TYR A 23 -17.89 -4.02 -4.83
N MET A 24 -16.98 -4.20 -5.78
CA MET A 24 -16.84 -5.38 -6.63
C MET A 24 -15.56 -6.13 -6.22
N SER A 25 -15.66 -7.44 -6.06
CA SER A 25 -14.53 -8.27 -5.61
C SER A 25 -13.75 -8.88 -6.77
N GLY A 26 -12.44 -8.98 -6.63
CA GLY A 26 -11.57 -9.76 -7.52
C GLY A 26 -10.40 -8.96 -8.09
N PHE A 27 -9.20 -9.22 -7.58
CA PHE A 27 -7.95 -8.61 -8.06
C PHE A 27 -7.76 -8.81 -9.58
N GLY A 28 -7.50 -7.71 -10.29
CA GLY A 28 -7.20 -7.73 -11.73
C GLY A 28 -8.37 -8.04 -12.67
N ASN A 29 -9.60 -8.15 -12.15
CA ASN A 29 -10.80 -8.33 -12.98
C ASN A 29 -10.98 -7.17 -13.96
N SER A 30 -11.63 -7.43 -15.10
CA SER A 30 -12.28 -6.37 -15.89
C SER A 30 -13.67 -6.16 -15.30
N PHE A 31 -13.84 -5.09 -14.55
CA PHE A 31 -15.12 -4.70 -13.97
C PHE A 31 -15.97 -3.89 -14.94
N GLU A 32 -17.27 -3.87 -14.69
CA GLU A 32 -18.28 -3.01 -15.33
C GLU A 32 -19.18 -2.49 -14.22
N THR A 33 -19.33 -1.18 -14.11
CA THR A 33 -20.22 -0.54 -13.12
C THR A 33 -20.77 0.77 -13.63
N GLU A 34 -22.00 1.09 -13.23
CA GLU A 34 -22.69 2.32 -13.58
C GLU A 34 -23.52 2.84 -12.41
N ALA A 35 -23.47 4.15 -12.17
CA ALA A 35 -24.28 4.82 -11.17
C ALA A 35 -25.69 5.15 -11.69
N LEU A 36 -25.86 5.18 -13.02
CA LEU A 36 -27.13 5.36 -13.72
C LEU A 36 -27.35 4.21 -14.70
N GLU A 37 -28.56 3.66 -14.72
CA GLU A 37 -28.92 2.50 -15.56
C GLU A 37 -28.67 2.77 -17.04
N GLY A 38 -27.90 1.89 -17.70
CA GLY A 38 -27.59 1.99 -19.12
C GLY A 38 -26.61 3.12 -19.47
N ALA A 39 -25.86 3.66 -18.50
CA ALA A 39 -24.78 4.60 -18.79
C ALA A 39 -23.62 3.93 -19.54
N LEU A 40 -23.36 2.64 -19.29
CA LEU A 40 -22.39 1.86 -20.05
C LEU A 40 -22.89 1.58 -21.48
N PRO A 41 -22.11 1.94 -22.53
CA PRO A 41 -22.43 1.55 -23.89
C PRO A 41 -22.27 0.03 -24.09
N ILE A 42 -23.25 -0.60 -24.75
CA ILE A 42 -23.22 -2.04 -24.99
C ILE A 42 -22.51 -2.35 -26.32
N GLY A 43 -21.53 -3.26 -26.27
CA GLY A 43 -20.85 -3.83 -27.44
C GLY A 43 -19.86 -2.89 -28.16
N ARG A 44 -19.50 -1.75 -27.57
CA ARG A 44 -18.48 -0.80 -28.08
C ARG A 44 -18.05 0.16 -26.97
N ASN A 45 -16.85 0.72 -27.06
CA ASN A 45 -16.36 1.69 -26.07
C ASN A 45 -16.60 3.16 -26.48
N SER A 46 -16.69 3.44 -27.78
CA SER A 46 -16.74 4.81 -28.32
C SER A 46 -17.93 5.00 -29.26
N PRO A 47 -19.18 5.00 -28.76
CA PRO A 47 -20.35 5.29 -29.59
C PRO A 47 -20.32 6.76 -30.05
N GLN A 48 -20.97 7.06 -31.17
CA GLN A 48 -21.09 8.43 -31.68
C GLN A 48 -21.86 9.35 -30.71
N LYS A 49 -22.85 8.78 -30.00
CA LYS A 49 -23.64 9.46 -28.98
C LYS A 49 -23.72 8.54 -27.77
N LEU A 50 -23.28 9.01 -26.62
CA LEU A 50 -23.41 8.29 -25.36
C LEU A 50 -24.75 8.60 -24.71
N ASN A 51 -25.27 7.61 -23.98
CA ASN A 51 -26.39 7.83 -23.08
C ASN A 51 -26.02 8.93 -22.07
N TYR A 52 -27.01 9.69 -21.64
CA TYR A 52 -26.85 10.86 -20.76
C TYR A 52 -25.95 11.99 -21.30
N GLY A 53 -25.52 11.93 -22.57
CA GLY A 53 -24.65 12.94 -23.15
C GLY A 53 -23.22 12.92 -22.59
N LEU A 54 -22.79 11.79 -22.02
CA LEU A 54 -21.46 11.61 -21.43
C LEU A 54 -20.34 11.67 -22.47
N TYR A 55 -19.11 11.85 -22.00
CA TYR A 55 -17.89 11.69 -22.77
C TYR A 55 -17.25 10.34 -22.47
N ALA A 56 -16.85 9.62 -23.52
CA ALA A 56 -15.99 8.44 -23.38
C ALA A 56 -14.53 8.88 -23.29
N GLU A 57 -13.83 8.42 -22.26
CA GLU A 57 -12.41 8.65 -22.03
C GLU A 57 -11.72 7.34 -21.66
N GLN A 58 -10.48 7.15 -22.09
CA GLN A 58 -9.68 5.98 -21.70
C GLN A 58 -8.51 6.43 -20.83
N LEU A 59 -8.42 5.85 -19.64
CA LEU A 59 -7.22 5.90 -18.81
C LEU A 59 -6.39 4.64 -19.08
N SER A 60 -5.17 4.83 -19.60
CA SER A 60 -4.24 3.75 -19.93
C SER A 60 -3.17 3.63 -18.84
N GLY A 61 -3.22 2.55 -18.06
CA GLY A 61 -2.24 2.26 -17.00
C GLY A 61 -0.98 1.53 -17.51
N SER A 62 -1.00 1.08 -18.75
CA SER A 62 0.10 0.36 -19.40
C SER A 62 0.25 0.79 -20.87
N PRO A 63 1.40 0.51 -21.52
CA PRO A 63 1.52 0.67 -22.97
C PRO A 63 0.47 -0.17 -23.71
N PHE A 64 -0.05 0.33 -24.84
CA PHE A 64 -1.09 -0.35 -25.61
C PHE A 64 -0.72 -1.78 -26.04
N THR A 65 0.57 -2.04 -26.25
CA THR A 65 1.11 -3.34 -26.67
C THR A 65 1.55 -4.23 -25.52
N ALA A 66 1.26 -3.85 -24.26
CA ALA A 66 1.49 -4.73 -23.12
C ALA A 66 0.78 -6.08 -23.34
N PRO A 67 1.42 -7.22 -23.01
CA PRO A 67 0.79 -8.53 -23.04
C PRO A 67 -0.57 -8.50 -22.33
N GLN A 68 -1.54 -9.29 -22.80
CA GLN A 68 -2.90 -9.26 -22.27
C GLN A 68 -2.97 -9.40 -20.73
N ALA A 69 -2.11 -10.23 -20.14
CA ALA A 69 -2.06 -10.46 -18.69
C ALA A 69 -1.60 -9.24 -17.88
N THR A 70 -0.88 -8.31 -18.49
CA THR A 70 -0.33 -7.11 -17.85
C THR A 70 -0.87 -5.82 -18.48
N ASN A 71 -1.80 -5.92 -19.44
CA ASN A 71 -2.43 -4.78 -20.07
C ASN A 71 -3.49 -4.19 -19.15
N GLN A 72 -3.25 -2.97 -18.68
CA GLN A 72 -4.09 -2.25 -17.74
C GLN A 72 -4.70 -1.01 -18.39
N ARG A 73 -6.04 -0.96 -18.40
CA ARG A 73 -6.81 0.18 -18.94
C ARG A 73 -8.25 0.21 -18.43
N SER A 74 -8.79 1.42 -18.31
CA SER A 74 -10.20 1.65 -17.99
C SER A 74 -10.82 2.68 -18.91
N TRP A 75 -12.06 2.42 -19.30
CA TRP A 75 -12.93 3.37 -19.99
C TRP A 75 -13.84 4.04 -18.97
N LEU A 76 -13.85 5.36 -19.00
CA LEU A 76 -14.60 6.24 -18.12
C LEU A 76 -15.67 6.96 -18.96
N TYR A 77 -16.91 6.95 -18.48
CA TYR A 77 -18.02 7.68 -19.07
C TYR A 77 -18.44 8.79 -18.12
N ARG A 78 -18.01 10.00 -18.44
CA ARG A 78 -17.95 11.13 -17.52
C ARG A 78 -18.69 12.36 -18.03
N ILE A 79 -19.08 13.26 -17.13
CA ILE A 79 -19.85 14.46 -17.46
C ILE A 79 -19.03 15.44 -18.31
N ARG A 80 -17.77 15.68 -17.96
CA ARG A 80 -16.80 16.45 -18.75
C ARG A 80 -15.52 15.64 -18.96
N PRO A 81 -14.86 15.74 -20.12
CA PRO A 81 -13.58 15.04 -20.33
C PRO A 81 -12.47 15.68 -19.46
N THR A 82 -11.45 14.90 -19.06
CA THR A 82 -10.36 15.34 -18.17
C THR A 82 -9.59 16.55 -18.70
N VAL A 83 -9.55 16.74 -20.02
CA VAL A 83 -8.97 17.95 -20.63
C VAL A 83 -9.68 19.25 -20.18
N LYS A 84 -10.90 19.17 -19.64
CA LYS A 84 -11.64 20.28 -19.02
C LYS A 84 -11.43 20.36 -17.49
N HIS A 85 -10.88 19.33 -16.86
CA HIS A 85 -10.37 19.34 -15.49
C HIS A 85 -8.89 19.77 -15.42
N SER A 86 -8.42 20.49 -16.44
CA SER A 86 -7.05 20.99 -16.52
C SER A 86 -7.04 22.45 -16.98
N GLY A 87 -5.96 23.16 -16.67
CA GLY A 87 -5.79 24.57 -16.96
C GLY A 87 -4.32 24.95 -17.04
N ARG A 88 -4.00 26.22 -16.75
CA ARG A 88 -2.60 26.61 -16.55
C ARG A 88 -2.16 26.14 -15.18
N TYR A 89 -1.10 25.35 -15.15
CA TYR A 89 -0.48 24.90 -13.91
C TYR A 89 0.50 25.96 -13.40
N ALA A 90 0.42 26.25 -12.11
CA ALA A 90 1.43 26.97 -11.36
C ALA A 90 2.18 25.98 -10.47
N LYS A 91 3.51 26.09 -10.42
CA LYS A 91 4.31 25.34 -9.44
C LYS A 91 3.96 25.85 -8.05
N VAL A 92 3.76 24.93 -7.10
CA VAL A 92 3.49 25.23 -5.70
C VAL A 92 4.52 24.55 -4.81
N ASP A 93 4.56 24.94 -3.53
CA ASP A 93 5.45 24.30 -2.58
C ASP A 93 5.06 22.82 -2.40
N LYS A 94 6.03 21.92 -2.56
CA LYS A 94 5.87 20.48 -2.34
C LYS A 94 6.11 20.07 -0.88
N GLY A 95 6.47 21.02 -0.02
CA GLY A 95 6.68 20.81 1.40
C GLY A 95 7.71 19.72 1.68
N LEU A 96 7.27 18.66 2.36
CA LEU A 96 8.11 17.53 2.77
C LEU A 96 8.09 16.34 1.80
N ILE A 97 7.46 16.49 0.63
CA ILE A 97 7.48 15.47 -0.41
C ILE A 97 8.86 15.46 -1.07
N ARG A 98 9.47 14.28 -1.14
CA ARG A 98 10.70 14.00 -1.88
C ARG A 98 10.47 12.83 -2.83
N THR A 99 11.22 12.83 -3.93
CA THR A 99 11.14 11.80 -4.97
C THR A 99 12.55 11.40 -5.33
N ALA A 100 12.79 10.09 -5.49
CA ALA A 100 14.11 9.61 -5.82
C ALA A 100 14.54 10.15 -7.21
N PRO A 101 15.80 10.59 -7.37
CA PRO A 101 16.93 10.40 -6.47
C PRO A 101 17.20 11.56 -5.50
N ALA A 102 16.27 12.52 -5.33
CA ALA A 102 16.54 13.81 -4.68
C ALA A 102 17.10 13.72 -3.25
N ALA A 103 16.73 12.71 -2.46
CA ALA A 103 17.20 12.58 -1.07
C ALA A 103 18.66 12.12 -0.94
N ARG A 104 19.35 11.79 -2.05
CA ARG A 104 20.72 11.25 -2.02
C ARG A 104 21.72 12.15 -1.30
N ASP A 105 21.57 13.46 -1.45
CA ASP A 105 22.50 14.47 -0.93
C ASP A 105 21.83 15.36 0.15
N GLU A 106 20.71 14.90 0.73
CA GLU A 106 19.95 15.68 1.73
C GLU A 106 20.37 15.43 3.18
N SER A 107 20.91 14.25 3.48
CA SER A 107 21.19 13.80 4.85
C SER A 107 22.66 13.41 4.98
N GLU A 108 23.28 13.92 6.05
CA GLU A 108 24.64 13.58 6.48
C GLU A 108 24.65 12.48 7.57
N LEU A 109 23.50 11.83 7.84
CA LEU A 109 23.46 10.76 8.83
C LEU A 109 24.41 9.63 8.42
N PRO A 110 25.22 9.12 9.37
CA PRO A 110 26.04 7.95 9.10
C PRO A 110 25.15 6.74 8.77
N ILE A 111 25.72 5.79 8.03
CA ILE A 111 25.06 4.50 7.80
C ILE A 111 24.81 3.78 9.13
N GLY A 112 23.70 3.07 9.23
CA GLY A 112 23.34 2.33 10.43
C GLY A 112 21.91 1.80 10.38
N GLN A 113 21.55 0.99 11.35
CA GLN A 113 20.18 0.59 11.63
C GLN A 113 19.48 1.79 12.25
N MET A 114 18.36 2.21 11.67
CA MET A 114 17.62 3.38 12.14
C MET A 114 16.23 2.97 12.60
N ARG A 115 15.73 3.64 13.63
CA ARG A 115 14.38 3.44 14.16
C ARG A 115 13.83 4.77 14.65
N TRP A 116 12.56 5.02 14.34
CA TRP A 116 11.84 6.21 14.74
C TRP A 116 10.61 5.83 15.57
N ASP A 117 10.39 6.57 16.64
CA ASP A 117 9.11 6.62 17.34
C ASP A 117 8.00 7.16 16.44
N PRO A 118 6.72 6.94 16.78
CA PRO A 118 5.60 7.44 16.00
C PRO A 118 5.64 8.96 15.82
N LEU A 119 5.42 9.43 14.59
CA LEU A 119 5.25 10.85 14.35
C LEU A 119 3.94 11.32 14.99
N PRO A 120 3.97 12.36 15.85
CA PRO A 120 2.76 12.88 16.47
C PRO A 120 1.86 13.48 15.39
N ILE A 121 0.55 13.23 15.50
CA ILE A 121 -0.44 13.98 14.75
C ILE A 121 -0.43 15.41 15.33
N SER A 122 0.11 16.36 14.57
CA SER A 122 0.20 17.76 14.99
C SER A 122 -1.15 18.46 14.91
N GLY A 123 -1.26 19.65 15.50
CA GLY A 123 -2.41 20.53 15.30
C GLY A 123 -2.37 21.35 14.00
N GLU A 124 -1.42 21.06 13.10
CA GLU A 124 -1.34 21.71 11.78
C GLU A 124 -2.53 21.30 10.93
N ASP A 125 -2.97 22.16 10.02
CA ASP A 125 -4.03 21.87 9.06
C ASP A 125 -3.44 21.16 7.83
N LEU A 126 -3.53 19.83 7.82
CA LEU A 126 -2.89 18.94 6.86
C LEU A 126 -3.94 18.13 6.11
N THR A 127 -3.90 18.23 4.78
CA THR A 127 -4.63 17.36 3.85
C THR A 127 -3.80 16.14 3.48
N PHE A 128 -4.31 15.27 2.61
CA PHE A 128 -3.48 14.21 2.03
C PHE A 128 -2.21 14.77 1.36
N VAL A 129 -2.32 15.85 0.59
CA VAL A 129 -1.20 16.40 -0.19
C VAL A 129 -0.18 17.07 0.72
N THR A 130 -0.62 17.95 1.62
CA THR A 130 0.28 18.70 2.51
C THR A 130 0.78 17.86 3.69
N GLY A 131 0.09 16.77 4.00
CA GLY A 131 0.40 15.84 5.07
C GLY A 131 1.39 14.72 4.73
N LEU A 132 1.78 14.57 3.45
CA LEU A 132 2.78 13.60 3.02
C LEU A 132 4.18 14.03 3.47
N ARG A 133 4.80 13.21 4.33
CA ARG A 133 6.16 13.44 4.83
C ARG A 133 7.08 12.32 4.38
N THR A 134 7.95 12.60 3.42
CA THR A 134 8.84 11.57 2.88
C THR A 134 9.95 11.24 3.87
N ILE A 135 10.06 9.96 4.22
CA ILE A 135 11.06 9.44 5.15
C ILE A 135 12.29 8.95 4.39
N THR A 136 12.07 8.13 3.37
CA THR A 136 13.12 7.62 2.48
C THR A 136 12.70 7.69 1.03
N THR A 137 13.71 7.75 0.14
CA THR A 137 13.54 7.56 -1.30
C THR A 137 14.56 6.55 -1.81
N ALA A 138 14.22 5.77 -2.83
CA ALA A 138 15.08 4.75 -3.42
C ALA A 138 14.83 4.67 -4.94
N GLY A 139 15.89 4.42 -5.73
CA GLY A 139 15.80 4.40 -7.19
C GLY A 139 15.79 5.79 -7.83
N ASP A 140 15.00 5.94 -8.90
CA ASP A 140 14.93 7.14 -9.74
C ASP A 140 13.59 7.17 -10.49
N SER A 141 12.76 8.18 -10.19
CA SER A 141 11.42 8.29 -10.79
C SER A 141 11.44 8.59 -12.28
N ASP A 142 12.49 9.25 -12.79
CA ASP A 142 12.59 9.59 -14.23
C ASP A 142 12.84 8.33 -15.07
N THR A 143 13.48 7.33 -14.46
CA THR A 143 13.64 5.99 -15.05
C THR A 143 12.53 5.02 -14.66
N GLN A 144 11.53 5.48 -13.89
CA GLN A 144 10.40 4.69 -13.41
C GLN A 144 10.85 3.43 -12.64
N VAL A 145 11.77 3.58 -11.69
CA VAL A 145 12.19 2.49 -10.79
C VAL A 145 12.33 2.98 -9.36
N GLY A 146 12.12 2.09 -8.41
CA GLY A 146 12.24 2.37 -6.98
C GLY A 146 10.95 2.88 -6.36
N MET A 147 11.09 3.63 -5.27
CA MET A 147 9.98 4.07 -4.43
C MET A 147 10.32 5.28 -3.56
N ALA A 148 9.29 5.85 -2.93
CA ALA A 148 9.44 6.59 -1.68
C ALA A 148 8.57 6.00 -0.58
N ALA A 149 9.07 6.01 0.65
CA ALA A 149 8.28 5.71 1.85
C ALA A 149 7.93 7.03 2.55
N HIS A 150 6.65 7.23 2.82
CA HIS A 150 6.12 8.40 3.50
C HIS A 150 5.39 7.99 4.78
N VAL A 151 5.39 8.89 5.76
CA VAL A 151 4.33 8.92 6.77
C VAL A 151 3.34 10.00 6.36
N LEU A 152 2.06 9.64 6.35
CA LEU A 152 0.94 10.52 6.04
C LEU A 152 0.25 10.93 7.33
N LEU A 153 0.08 12.23 7.54
CA LEU A 153 -0.74 12.81 8.61
C LEU A 153 -1.86 13.64 7.99
N VAL A 154 -3.12 13.30 8.26
CA VAL A 154 -4.28 14.05 7.77
C VAL A 154 -5.06 14.58 8.97
N THR A 155 -5.22 15.89 9.06
CA THR A 155 -5.96 16.57 10.13
C THR A 155 -7.14 17.39 9.60
N ARG A 156 -7.22 17.55 8.27
CA ARG A 156 -8.35 18.13 7.55
C ARG A 156 -8.67 17.36 6.27
N SER A 157 -9.97 17.20 6.01
CA SER A 157 -10.48 16.67 4.73
C SER A 157 -10.18 17.61 3.56
N MET A 158 -9.91 17.03 2.40
CA MET A 158 -9.93 17.75 1.13
C MET A 158 -11.39 17.95 0.70
N GLU A 159 -11.84 19.21 0.55
CA GLU A 159 -13.23 19.52 0.18
C GLU A 159 -13.35 19.73 -1.34
N ASN A 160 -12.92 20.90 -1.81
CA ASN A 160 -12.83 21.30 -3.23
C ASN A 160 -11.36 21.25 -3.72
N GLU A 161 -10.58 20.35 -3.14
CA GLU A 161 -9.20 20.07 -3.48
C GLU A 161 -9.11 18.64 -3.98
N TYR A 162 -8.44 18.43 -5.11
CA TYR A 162 -8.28 17.14 -5.75
C TYR A 162 -6.81 16.92 -6.08
N PHE A 163 -6.40 15.67 -6.21
CA PHE A 163 -5.02 15.32 -6.46
C PHE A 163 -4.90 14.12 -7.39
N PHE A 164 -3.88 14.13 -8.25
CA PHE A 164 -3.35 12.90 -8.85
C PHE A 164 -1.82 12.92 -8.87
N ASN A 165 -1.23 11.73 -8.86
CA ASN A 165 0.20 11.54 -8.99
C ASN A 165 0.54 10.97 -10.37
N ALA A 166 1.33 11.70 -11.15
CA ALA A 166 1.83 11.26 -12.44
C ALA A 166 3.09 10.39 -12.33
N ASP A 167 3.79 10.44 -11.19
CA ASP A 167 5.09 9.80 -11.03
C ASP A 167 4.97 8.33 -10.59
N GLY A 168 3.90 7.95 -9.90
CA GLY A 168 3.79 6.63 -9.30
C GLY A 168 2.40 6.25 -8.82
N GLU A 169 2.26 4.97 -8.51
CA GLU A 169 1.12 4.38 -7.80
C GLU A 169 1.33 4.55 -6.29
N TYR A 170 0.25 4.76 -5.53
CA TYR A 170 0.32 4.77 -4.07
C TYR A 170 -0.26 3.50 -3.46
N LEU A 171 0.50 2.89 -2.55
CA LEU A 171 0.02 1.95 -1.55
C LEU A 171 -0.10 2.67 -0.21
N VAL A 172 -1.32 2.87 0.27
CA VAL A 172 -1.61 3.48 1.58
C VAL A 172 -1.95 2.39 2.59
N VAL A 173 -1.28 2.40 3.74
CA VAL A 173 -1.47 1.47 4.85
C VAL A 173 -2.00 2.25 6.07
N ALA A 174 -3.29 2.13 6.34
CA ALA A 174 -3.91 2.85 7.46
C ALA A 174 -3.38 2.34 8.81
N GLN A 175 -3.09 3.26 9.74
CA GLN A 175 -2.53 2.94 11.05
C GLN A 175 -3.37 3.51 12.20
N GLU A 176 -3.75 4.79 12.14
CA GLU A 176 -4.58 5.45 13.15
C GLU A 176 -5.76 6.15 12.48
N ASN A 177 -6.98 5.84 12.94
CA ASN A 177 -8.27 6.29 12.38
C ASN A 177 -8.50 5.92 10.90
N ALA A 178 -9.76 6.01 10.47
CA ALA A 178 -10.18 5.65 9.13
C ALA A 178 -10.10 6.84 8.16
N LEU A 179 -9.78 6.54 6.90
CA LEU A 179 -9.70 7.49 5.79
C LEU A 179 -10.69 7.10 4.69
N ARG A 180 -11.33 8.10 4.08
CA ARG A 180 -12.19 7.94 2.91
C ARG A 180 -11.54 8.53 1.69
N PHE A 181 -11.35 7.72 0.65
CA PHE A 181 -10.86 8.11 -0.66
C PHE A 181 -12.04 8.21 -1.61
N ARG A 182 -12.30 9.41 -2.13
CA ARG A 182 -13.21 9.60 -3.27
C ARG A 182 -12.37 9.69 -4.52
N THR A 183 -12.58 8.77 -5.45
CA THR A 183 -11.79 8.62 -6.67
C THR A 183 -12.69 8.77 -7.90
N GLU A 184 -12.09 8.90 -9.08
CA GLU A 184 -12.82 8.80 -10.35
C GLU A 184 -13.59 7.47 -10.53
N PHE A 185 -13.28 6.45 -9.73
CA PHE A 185 -13.88 5.12 -9.85
C PHE A 185 -14.95 4.85 -8.80
N GLY A 186 -15.13 5.74 -7.83
CA GLY A 186 -16.03 5.57 -6.70
C GLY A 186 -15.34 5.84 -5.35
N VAL A 187 -15.95 5.37 -4.27
CA VAL A 187 -15.56 5.67 -2.89
C VAL A 187 -14.94 4.44 -2.22
N ILE A 188 -13.75 4.60 -1.65
CA ILE A 188 -13.06 3.58 -0.86
C ILE A 188 -12.84 4.11 0.55
N ASP A 189 -13.32 3.38 1.55
CA ASP A 189 -12.97 3.63 2.96
C ASP A 189 -11.90 2.64 3.38
N ILE A 190 -10.90 3.07 4.15
CA ILE A 190 -9.94 2.17 4.82
C ILE A 190 -9.85 2.49 6.30
N ALA A 191 -9.84 1.46 7.12
CA ALA A 191 -9.52 1.51 8.55
C ALA A 191 -8.15 0.87 8.82
N PRO A 192 -7.57 1.05 10.03
CA PRO A 192 -6.33 0.35 10.38
C PRO A 192 -6.41 -1.15 10.09
N ALA A 193 -5.31 -1.70 9.55
CA ALA A 193 -5.20 -3.05 8.98
C ALA A 193 -5.82 -3.25 7.58
N GLU A 194 -6.32 -2.19 6.95
CA GLU A 194 -6.69 -2.19 5.55
C GLU A 194 -5.70 -1.34 4.73
N ILE A 195 -5.49 -1.74 3.48
CA ILE A 195 -4.68 -1.00 2.51
C ILE A 195 -5.56 -0.45 1.39
N CYS A 196 -5.13 0.65 0.77
CA CYS A 196 -5.71 1.20 -0.46
C CYS A 196 -4.62 1.40 -1.50
N ILE A 197 -4.87 0.94 -2.73
CA ILE A 197 -4.03 1.23 -3.90
C ILE A 197 -4.71 2.29 -4.75
N ILE A 198 -4.00 3.38 -5.02
CA ILE A 198 -4.40 4.43 -5.96
C ILE A 198 -3.45 4.37 -7.16
N PRO A 199 -3.92 3.92 -8.34
CA PRO A 199 -3.09 3.82 -9.52
C PRO A 199 -2.58 5.19 -10.00
N ARG A 200 -1.43 5.19 -10.67
CA ARG A 200 -0.84 6.39 -11.29
C ARG A 200 -1.86 7.11 -12.18
N GLY A 201 -1.98 8.41 -12.01
CA GLY A 201 -2.84 9.29 -12.81
C GLY A 201 -4.32 9.34 -12.39
N VAL A 202 -4.77 8.49 -11.46
CA VAL A 202 -6.15 8.54 -10.96
C VAL A 202 -6.35 9.79 -10.09
N ILE A 203 -7.39 10.56 -10.38
CA ILE A 203 -7.79 11.73 -9.59
C ILE A 203 -8.59 11.29 -8.36
N PHE A 204 -8.24 11.83 -7.20
CA PHE A 204 -8.93 11.56 -5.95
C PHE A 204 -8.89 12.75 -4.98
N LYS A 205 -9.72 12.66 -3.94
CA LYS A 205 -9.61 13.46 -2.71
C LYS A 205 -9.77 12.57 -1.49
N VAL A 206 -9.26 13.02 -0.35
CA VAL A 206 -9.27 12.26 0.91
C VAL A 206 -10.02 13.02 2.00
N GLU A 207 -10.90 12.31 2.68
CA GLU A 207 -11.75 12.79 3.77
C GLU A 207 -11.43 12.03 5.06
N LEU A 208 -11.47 12.74 6.19
CA LEU A 208 -11.46 12.15 7.52
C LEU A 208 -12.84 11.59 7.86
N ILE A 209 -12.89 10.39 8.44
CA ILE A 209 -14.14 9.78 8.91
C ILE A 209 -14.34 10.05 10.40
N ASP A 210 -13.37 9.64 11.23
CA ASP A 210 -13.50 9.62 12.70
C ASP A 210 -12.55 10.61 13.41
N GLY A 211 -11.92 11.53 12.66
CA GLY A 211 -10.97 12.51 13.16
C GLY A 211 -9.60 12.39 12.46
N PRO A 212 -8.58 13.11 12.96
CA PRO A 212 -7.24 13.09 12.37
C PRO A 212 -6.66 11.68 12.24
N ALA A 213 -6.01 11.39 11.13
CA ALA A 213 -5.54 10.06 10.79
C ALA A 213 -4.03 10.02 10.50
N ARG A 214 -3.42 8.86 10.74
CA ARG A 214 -2.03 8.55 10.36
C ARG A 214 -1.99 7.26 9.55
N ALA A 215 -1.19 7.28 8.48
CA ALA A 215 -0.95 6.13 7.63
C ALA A 215 0.51 6.09 7.16
N TYR A 216 0.95 4.94 6.67
CA TYR A 216 2.18 4.83 5.90
C TYR A 216 1.83 4.81 4.42
N VAL A 217 2.70 5.36 3.57
CA VAL A 217 2.48 5.37 2.12
C VAL A 217 3.75 4.92 1.41
N CYS A 218 3.63 3.89 0.59
CA CYS A 218 4.65 3.54 -0.40
C CYS A 218 4.23 4.13 -1.74
N GLU A 219 5.06 5.02 -2.29
CA GLU A 219 4.92 5.52 -3.64
C GLU A 219 5.80 4.70 -4.58
N ASN A 220 5.19 3.91 -5.46
CA ASN A 220 5.87 3.03 -6.41
C ASN A 220 6.06 3.74 -7.76
N TYR A 221 7.31 3.94 -8.16
CA TYR A 221 7.64 4.55 -9.46
C TYR A 221 7.64 3.53 -10.62
N GLY A 222 7.69 2.25 -10.30
CA GLY A 222 7.87 1.16 -11.25
C GLY A 222 6.58 0.57 -11.82
N GLY A 223 6.66 -0.71 -12.20
CA GLY A 223 5.50 -1.48 -12.63
C GLY A 223 4.47 -1.60 -11.51
N ALA A 224 3.19 -1.64 -11.87
CA ALA A 224 2.08 -1.71 -10.91
C ALA A 224 2.21 -2.90 -9.95
N PHE A 225 1.69 -2.73 -8.74
CA PHE A 225 1.59 -3.84 -7.79
C PHE A 225 0.73 -4.97 -8.36
N THR A 226 1.19 -6.20 -8.16
CA THR A 226 0.51 -7.44 -8.53
C THR A 226 0.58 -8.45 -7.38
N LEU A 227 -0.20 -9.53 -7.47
CA LEU A 227 -0.06 -10.67 -6.57
C LEU A 227 1.26 -11.41 -6.85
N PRO A 228 1.95 -11.91 -5.82
CA PRO A 228 3.17 -12.66 -6.01
C PRO A 228 2.91 -14.01 -6.69
N ASP A 229 3.90 -14.48 -7.45
CA ASP A 229 3.92 -15.86 -7.93
C ASP A 229 3.97 -16.80 -6.71
N ARG A 230 2.99 -17.70 -6.62
CA ARG A 230 2.82 -18.58 -5.45
C ARG A 230 3.74 -19.80 -5.45
N GLY A 231 4.37 -20.11 -6.58
CA GLY A 231 5.24 -21.26 -6.73
C GLY A 231 4.59 -22.55 -6.16
N PRO A 232 5.30 -23.32 -5.31
CA PRO A 232 4.79 -24.55 -4.70
C PRO A 232 3.56 -24.39 -3.78
N ILE A 233 3.22 -23.18 -3.32
CA ILE A 233 1.98 -22.95 -2.56
C ILE A 233 0.76 -23.27 -3.43
N GLY A 234 0.89 -23.08 -4.76
CA GLY A 234 -0.12 -23.46 -5.74
C GLY A 234 -1.17 -22.38 -5.95
N ALA A 235 -2.44 -22.78 -6.05
CA ALA A 235 -3.50 -21.92 -6.58
C ALA A 235 -4.24 -21.07 -5.54
N ASN A 236 -3.89 -21.16 -4.25
CA ASN A 236 -4.59 -20.48 -3.14
C ASN A 236 -3.60 -20.03 -2.05
N CYS A 237 -4.10 -19.37 -1.01
CA CYS A 237 -3.34 -18.80 0.12
C CYS A 237 -2.70 -17.44 -0.20
N LEU A 238 -1.99 -16.89 0.80
CA LEU A 238 -1.53 -15.50 0.83
C LEU A 238 -2.72 -14.53 0.74
N ALA A 239 -2.59 -13.45 -0.03
CA ALA A 239 -3.72 -12.61 -0.37
C ALA A 239 -4.54 -13.27 -1.49
N ASN A 240 -5.76 -13.72 -1.17
CA ASN A 240 -6.63 -14.33 -2.17
C ASN A 240 -7.27 -13.23 -3.05
N PRO A 241 -7.28 -13.38 -4.39
CA PRO A 241 -7.79 -12.36 -5.31
C PRO A 241 -9.20 -11.87 -4.99
N ARG A 242 -10.06 -12.77 -4.49
CA ARG A 242 -11.46 -12.47 -4.16
C ARG A 242 -11.60 -11.41 -3.06
N ASP A 243 -10.62 -11.27 -2.19
CA ASP A 243 -10.75 -10.39 -1.02
C ASP A 243 -10.25 -8.95 -1.32
N PHE A 244 -9.81 -8.70 -2.56
CA PHE A 244 -9.55 -7.35 -3.08
C PHE A 244 -10.84 -6.73 -3.59
N LEU A 245 -11.11 -5.50 -3.18
CA LEU A 245 -12.37 -4.80 -3.40
C LEU A 245 -12.15 -3.49 -4.16
N THR A 246 -12.78 -3.36 -5.33
CA THR A 246 -12.79 -2.16 -6.17
C THR A 246 -14.15 -1.45 -6.04
N PRO A 247 -14.22 -0.13 -5.89
CA PRO A 247 -15.48 0.57 -5.65
C PRO A 247 -16.42 0.49 -6.86
N VAL A 248 -17.73 0.52 -6.61
CA VAL A 248 -18.72 0.78 -7.66
C VAL A 248 -18.68 2.25 -8.08
N ALA A 249 -19.09 2.54 -9.31
CA ALA A 249 -19.14 3.90 -9.84
C ALA A 249 -19.97 4.83 -8.93
N ALA A 250 -19.40 6.01 -8.66
CA ALA A 250 -20.08 7.12 -8.00
C ALA A 250 -19.52 8.42 -8.56
N TYR A 251 -20.36 9.44 -8.68
CA TYR A 251 -20.00 10.71 -9.30
C TYR A 251 -20.46 11.91 -8.48
N GLU A 252 -19.77 13.02 -8.65
CA GLU A 252 -20.19 14.35 -8.24
C GLU A 252 -20.57 15.16 -9.50
N ASP A 253 -21.71 15.84 -9.45
CA ASP A 253 -22.11 16.84 -10.44
C ASP A 253 -22.21 18.20 -9.74
N LYS A 254 -21.04 18.83 -9.56
CA LYS A 254 -20.88 20.10 -8.83
C LYS A 254 -20.12 21.10 -9.68
N GLU A 255 -20.67 22.32 -9.80
CA GLU A 255 -20.07 23.46 -10.49
C GLU A 255 -19.55 24.47 -9.46
N GLU A 256 -18.43 24.14 -8.82
CA GLU A 256 -17.83 24.98 -7.78
C GLU A 256 -16.34 25.21 -8.05
N PRO A 257 -15.82 26.44 -7.79
CA PRO A 257 -14.38 26.69 -7.84
C PRO A 257 -13.62 25.67 -6.99
N SER A 258 -12.70 24.97 -7.65
CA SER A 258 -11.94 23.87 -7.07
C SER A 258 -10.49 23.91 -7.55
N SER A 259 -9.62 23.23 -6.83
CA SER A 259 -8.20 23.13 -7.18
C SER A 259 -7.80 21.69 -7.46
N LEU A 260 -7.10 21.49 -8.57
CA LEU A 260 -6.47 20.21 -8.89
C LEU A 260 -4.96 20.32 -8.70
N PHE A 261 -4.44 19.54 -7.77
CA PHE A 261 -3.02 19.36 -7.53
C PHE A 261 -2.49 18.18 -8.35
N VAL A 262 -1.28 18.33 -8.85
CA VAL A 262 -0.59 17.31 -9.65
C VAL A 262 0.83 17.17 -9.17
N LYS A 263 1.20 15.95 -8.79
CA LYS A 263 2.60 15.60 -8.62
C LYS A 263 3.17 15.13 -9.95
N TRP A 264 4.20 15.80 -10.45
CA TRP A 264 4.86 15.49 -11.72
C TRP A 264 6.35 15.82 -11.64
N GLY A 265 7.21 14.85 -11.99
CA GLY A 265 8.66 15.00 -11.95
C GLY A 265 9.20 15.32 -10.56
N GLY A 266 8.57 14.78 -9.50
CA GLY A 266 8.94 15.06 -8.11
C GLY A 266 8.64 16.50 -7.63
N GLU A 267 7.88 17.27 -8.41
CA GLU A 267 7.41 18.61 -8.10
C GLU A 267 5.87 18.63 -7.97
N LEU A 268 5.36 19.65 -7.27
CA LEU A 268 3.92 19.84 -7.08
C LEU A 268 3.44 21.04 -7.88
N TYR A 269 2.34 20.85 -8.59
CA TYR A 269 1.67 21.88 -9.38
C TYR A 269 0.21 21.97 -8.99
N ARG A 270 -0.39 23.15 -9.19
CA ARG A 270 -1.82 23.40 -8.95
C ARG A 270 -2.43 24.11 -10.16
N THR A 271 -3.65 23.76 -10.49
CA THR A 271 -4.49 24.52 -11.42
C THR A 271 -5.89 24.70 -10.82
N GLU A 272 -6.59 25.75 -11.26
CA GLU A 272 -7.97 26.00 -10.86
C GLU A 272 -8.93 25.41 -11.89
N ILE A 273 -10.00 24.80 -11.41
CA ILE A 273 -11.11 24.27 -12.19
C ILE A 273 -12.43 24.80 -11.59
N ALA A 274 -13.52 24.78 -12.35
CA ALA A 274 -14.80 25.34 -11.94
C ALA A 274 -15.83 24.27 -11.54
N GLN A 275 -15.39 23.03 -11.35
CA GLN A 275 -16.23 21.87 -11.18
C GLN A 275 -15.48 20.74 -10.47
N SER A 276 -16.21 19.73 -9.97
CA SER A 276 -15.58 18.49 -9.52
C SER A 276 -15.00 17.69 -10.70
N PRO A 277 -13.77 17.14 -10.59
CA PRO A 277 -13.22 16.19 -11.54
C PRO A 277 -13.64 14.73 -11.24
N LEU A 278 -14.39 14.49 -10.17
CA LEU A 278 -14.89 13.16 -9.80
C LEU A 278 -16.28 12.92 -10.42
N ASP A 279 -16.39 13.10 -11.73
CA ASP A 279 -17.65 13.19 -12.47
C ASP A 279 -17.90 11.97 -13.40
N VAL A 280 -17.34 10.81 -13.05
CA VAL A 280 -17.46 9.56 -13.80
C VAL A 280 -18.72 8.81 -13.39
N VAL A 281 -19.72 8.80 -14.27
CA VAL A 281 -21.03 8.17 -14.03
C VAL A 281 -20.96 6.66 -14.18
N ALA A 282 -20.14 6.17 -15.09
CA ALA A 282 -19.94 4.74 -15.32
C ALA A 282 -18.52 4.46 -15.81
N TRP A 283 -18.03 3.25 -15.56
CA TRP A 283 -16.72 2.85 -16.06
C TRP A 283 -16.63 1.33 -16.23
N HIS A 284 -15.75 0.90 -17.13
CA HIS A 284 -15.35 -0.50 -17.24
C HIS A 284 -13.86 -0.66 -17.52
N GLY A 285 -13.25 -1.71 -16.99
CA GLY A 285 -11.83 -1.97 -17.15
C GLY A 285 -11.19 -2.65 -15.96
N ASN A 286 -9.86 -2.74 -16.00
CA ASN A 286 -9.04 -3.42 -15.01
C ASN A 286 -7.96 -2.51 -14.39
N TYR A 287 -8.02 -1.20 -14.64
CA TYR A 287 -7.13 -0.21 -14.05
C TYR A 287 -7.95 0.74 -13.18
N ALA A 288 -8.11 0.37 -11.91
CA ALA A 288 -8.96 1.07 -10.96
C ALA A 288 -8.36 0.95 -9.54
N PRO A 289 -8.66 1.91 -8.64
CA PRO A 289 -8.36 1.78 -7.22
C PRO A 289 -8.96 0.54 -6.59
N TYR A 290 -8.31 0.03 -5.55
CA TYR A 290 -8.82 -1.08 -4.76
C TYR A 290 -8.34 -1.03 -3.32
N LYS A 291 -9.08 -1.70 -2.43
CA LYS A 291 -8.67 -1.96 -1.05
C LYS A 291 -8.53 -3.45 -0.77
N TYR A 292 -7.80 -3.76 0.30
CA TYR A 292 -7.66 -5.11 0.83
C TYR A 292 -7.55 -5.07 2.35
N ASP A 293 -8.21 -6.01 3.01
CA ASP A 293 -8.12 -6.19 4.46
C ASP A 293 -7.03 -7.21 4.79
N LEU A 294 -5.98 -6.77 5.47
CA LEU A 294 -4.81 -7.60 5.81
C LEU A 294 -5.19 -8.78 6.72
N ARG A 295 -6.32 -8.70 7.42
CA ARG A 295 -6.84 -9.79 8.27
C ARG A 295 -7.38 -10.97 7.45
N HIS A 296 -7.64 -10.77 6.16
CA HIS A 296 -8.03 -11.85 5.24
C HIS A 296 -6.84 -12.61 4.65
N PHE A 297 -5.61 -12.20 4.97
CA PHE A 297 -4.42 -12.90 4.50
C PHE A 297 -4.41 -14.34 5.04
N SER A 298 -4.14 -15.29 4.16
CA SER A 298 -4.03 -16.72 4.49
C SER A 298 -2.55 -17.08 4.62
N PRO A 299 -1.94 -16.94 5.82
CA PRO A 299 -0.51 -17.15 5.99
C PRO A 299 -0.12 -18.60 5.72
N VAL A 300 1.06 -18.77 5.10
CA VAL A 300 1.76 -20.05 4.97
C VAL A 300 3.04 -19.94 5.79
N ASN A 301 3.43 -21.01 6.48
CA ASN A 301 4.62 -21.03 7.33
C ASN A 301 5.13 -22.47 7.54
N ALA A 302 6.26 -22.62 8.23
CA ALA A 302 6.78 -23.89 8.70
C ALA A 302 5.78 -24.55 9.67
N VAL A 303 5.40 -25.78 9.35
CA VAL A 303 4.55 -26.63 10.20
C VAL A 303 5.35 -27.71 10.94
N LEU A 304 6.69 -27.67 10.85
CA LEU A 304 7.55 -28.63 11.52
C LEU A 304 8.78 -27.99 12.17
N PHE A 305 9.73 -27.44 11.41
CA PHE A 305 10.95 -26.81 11.94
C PHE A 305 11.40 -25.65 11.04
N ASP A 306 12.42 -24.92 11.51
CA ASP A 306 13.02 -23.71 10.92
C ASP A 306 12.08 -22.50 10.82
N HIS A 307 12.67 -21.37 10.42
CA HIS A 307 11.99 -20.10 10.20
C HIS A 307 12.04 -19.80 8.68
N PRO A 308 10.91 -19.84 7.95
CA PRO A 308 10.89 -19.52 6.53
C PRO A 308 11.25 -18.06 6.24
N ASP A 309 11.83 -17.83 5.06
CA ASP A 309 12.12 -16.48 4.57
C ASP A 309 10.86 -15.58 4.58
N PRO A 310 10.97 -14.29 4.93
CA PRO A 310 9.82 -13.41 5.11
C PRO A 310 9.03 -13.14 3.83
N SER A 311 9.59 -13.43 2.65
CA SER A 311 8.90 -13.37 1.36
C SER A 311 7.67 -14.29 1.30
N ILE A 312 7.56 -15.30 2.18
CA ILE A 312 6.36 -16.12 2.33
C ILE A 312 5.13 -15.31 2.80
N PHE A 313 5.34 -14.08 3.29
CA PHE A 313 4.27 -13.17 3.72
C PHE A 313 4.02 -12.00 2.75
N THR A 314 4.49 -12.08 1.51
CA THR A 314 4.21 -11.05 0.49
C THR A 314 2.71 -10.98 0.19
N VAL A 315 2.13 -9.78 0.32
CA VAL A 315 0.74 -9.46 -0.05
C VAL A 315 0.69 -8.99 -1.50
N LEU A 316 1.53 -8.01 -1.84
CA LEU A 316 1.66 -7.44 -3.18
C LEU A 316 3.15 -7.26 -3.50
N THR A 317 3.49 -7.41 -4.77
CA THR A 317 4.83 -7.19 -5.30
C THR A 317 4.77 -6.28 -6.52
N ALA A 318 5.72 -5.36 -6.65
CA ALA A 318 5.96 -4.60 -7.87
C ALA A 318 7.18 -5.23 -8.56
N PRO A 319 7.02 -5.91 -9.71
CA PRO A 319 8.12 -6.61 -10.36
C PRO A 319 9.15 -5.63 -10.93
N SER A 320 10.40 -6.08 -11.08
CA SER A 320 11.41 -5.39 -11.91
C SER A 320 11.60 -6.11 -13.24
N GLU A 321 12.44 -5.55 -14.11
CA GLU A 321 12.88 -6.16 -15.36
C GLU A 321 13.70 -7.45 -15.17
N THR A 322 14.21 -7.70 -13.96
CA THR A 322 14.99 -8.90 -13.62
C THR A 322 14.08 -9.93 -12.93
N PRO A 323 13.83 -11.10 -13.55
CA PRO A 323 13.01 -12.15 -12.94
C PRO A 323 13.54 -12.57 -11.56
N GLY A 324 12.62 -12.72 -10.60
CA GLY A 324 12.96 -13.05 -9.22
C GLY A 324 13.54 -11.89 -8.40
N THR A 325 13.62 -10.67 -8.94
CA THR A 325 13.99 -9.47 -8.20
C THR A 325 12.84 -8.46 -8.27
N ALA A 326 12.17 -8.23 -7.14
CA ALA A 326 11.14 -7.22 -7.06
C ALA A 326 11.75 -5.80 -7.07
N ASN A 327 11.02 -4.84 -7.65
CA ASN A 327 11.23 -3.43 -7.34
C ASN A 327 10.88 -3.19 -5.86
N ILE A 328 9.69 -3.66 -5.46
CA ILE A 328 9.14 -3.53 -4.10
C ILE A 328 8.37 -4.79 -3.76
N ASP A 329 8.59 -5.36 -2.58
CA ASP A 329 7.68 -6.31 -1.95
C ASP A 329 6.99 -5.63 -0.76
N PHE A 330 5.66 -5.68 -0.74
CA PHE A 330 4.85 -5.35 0.43
C PHE A 330 4.56 -6.62 1.20
N VAL A 331 5.27 -6.78 2.32
CA VAL A 331 5.25 -7.97 3.18
C VAL A 331 4.54 -7.61 4.48
N ILE A 332 3.77 -8.54 5.06
CA ILE A 332 3.14 -8.36 6.38
C ILE A 332 3.63 -9.39 7.39
N PHE A 333 3.44 -9.11 8.67
CA PHE A 333 3.67 -10.06 9.75
C PHE A 333 2.38 -10.19 10.55
N PRO A 334 1.43 -11.02 10.07
CA PRO A 334 0.09 -11.09 10.60
C PRO A 334 0.02 -12.04 11.80
N GLU A 335 -1.19 -12.17 12.36
CA GLU A 335 -1.50 -13.26 13.28
C GLU A 335 -1.23 -14.61 12.63
N ARG A 336 -0.59 -15.53 13.38
CA ARG A 336 -0.20 -16.85 12.88
C ARG A 336 0.09 -17.81 14.01
N TRP A 337 0.03 -19.11 13.70
CA TRP A 337 0.54 -20.14 14.59
C TRP A 337 2.05 -20.27 14.43
N SER A 338 2.76 -20.35 15.56
CA SER A 338 4.17 -20.67 15.66
C SER A 338 4.32 -22.04 16.31
N VAL A 339 4.71 -23.03 15.50
CA VAL A 339 4.72 -24.46 15.89
C VAL A 339 6.08 -25.13 15.68
N ALA A 340 7.06 -24.44 15.09
CA ALA A 340 8.36 -25.01 14.77
C ALA A 340 9.04 -25.64 16.00
N GLU A 341 9.43 -26.91 15.88
CA GLU A 341 10.11 -27.72 16.90
C GLU A 341 11.62 -27.49 16.85
N ASN A 342 12.29 -27.53 18.01
CA ASN A 342 13.75 -27.39 18.14
C ASN A 342 14.35 -26.24 17.31
N THR A 343 13.61 -25.13 17.21
CA THR A 343 13.89 -24.03 16.29
C THR A 343 13.94 -22.71 17.06
N PHE A 344 14.92 -21.87 16.76
CA PHE A 344 14.91 -20.46 17.15
C PHE A 344 13.84 -19.74 16.32
N ARG A 345 12.68 -19.50 16.94
CA ARG A 345 11.45 -19.03 16.26
C ARG A 345 11.44 -17.57 15.80
N PRO A 346 12.09 -16.61 16.48
CA PRO A 346 12.19 -15.24 15.96
C PRO A 346 12.94 -15.20 14.62
N PRO A 347 12.86 -14.10 13.86
CA PRO A 347 13.71 -13.90 12.70
C PRO A 347 15.19 -14.11 13.05
N TRP A 348 15.94 -14.76 12.15
CA TRP A 348 17.38 -14.96 12.28
C TRP A 348 18.18 -13.65 12.21
N TYR A 349 19.43 -13.68 12.70
CA TYR A 349 20.39 -12.61 12.40
C TYR A 349 20.66 -12.56 10.90
N HIS A 350 20.56 -11.37 10.32
CA HIS A 350 20.39 -11.24 8.87
C HIS A 350 21.19 -10.06 8.30
N ARG A 351 21.62 -10.22 7.05
CA ARG A 351 22.25 -9.21 6.18
C ARG A 351 21.71 -9.46 4.78
N ASN A 352 21.11 -8.44 4.18
CA ASN A 352 20.33 -8.61 2.96
C ASN A 352 20.89 -7.76 1.80
N LEU A 353 20.73 -8.23 0.57
CA LEU A 353 20.90 -7.37 -0.60
C LEU A 353 19.82 -6.29 -0.67
N MET A 354 18.61 -6.61 -0.22
CA MET A 354 17.48 -5.69 -0.22
C MET A 354 17.59 -4.71 0.97
N SER A 355 16.82 -3.63 0.88
CA SER A 355 16.66 -2.66 1.96
C SER A 355 15.26 -2.76 2.57
N GLU A 356 15.20 -2.88 3.89
CA GLU A 356 14.01 -3.25 4.64
C GLU A 356 13.49 -2.04 5.43
N PHE A 357 12.39 -1.43 4.97
CA PHE A 357 11.66 -0.41 5.71
C PHE A 357 10.46 -1.05 6.40
N MET A 358 10.46 -1.10 7.73
CA MET A 358 9.37 -1.70 8.51
C MET A 358 8.47 -0.65 9.15
N GLY A 359 7.18 -0.96 9.27
CA GLY A 359 6.21 -0.21 10.06
C GLY A 359 5.34 -1.12 10.92
N LEU A 360 4.65 -0.55 11.90
CA LEU A 360 3.78 -1.27 12.83
C LEU A 360 2.40 -0.64 12.88
N ILE A 361 1.36 -1.41 12.51
CA ILE A 361 -0.02 -0.91 12.46
C ILE A 361 -0.63 -0.89 13.88
N TYR A 362 -0.57 -2.02 14.57
CA TYR A 362 -1.01 -2.19 15.96
C TYR A 362 -0.25 -3.35 16.62
N GLY A 363 -0.29 -3.42 17.94
CA GLY A 363 0.32 -4.50 18.72
C GLY A 363 1.82 -4.34 18.95
N VAL A 364 2.51 -5.47 19.05
CA VAL A 364 3.96 -5.58 19.31
C VAL A 364 4.59 -6.52 18.28
N TYR A 365 5.76 -6.18 17.76
CA TYR A 365 6.49 -7.02 16.81
C TYR A 365 7.44 -7.98 17.52
N ASP A 366 7.40 -9.26 17.15
CA ASP A 366 8.10 -10.36 17.84
C ASP A 366 9.61 -10.15 18.00
N ALA A 367 10.28 -9.56 17.00
CA ALA A 367 11.73 -9.36 17.05
C ALA A 367 12.17 -8.15 17.89
N LYS A 368 11.23 -7.31 18.34
CA LYS A 368 11.47 -6.02 19.02
C LYS A 368 10.38 -5.76 20.08
N PRO A 369 10.45 -6.42 21.26
CA PRO A 369 9.47 -6.23 22.34
C PRO A 369 9.39 -4.79 22.86
N GLU A 370 10.48 -4.02 22.75
CA GLU A 370 10.56 -2.63 23.20
C GLU A 370 11.03 -1.66 22.08
N GLY A 371 10.50 -0.43 22.13
CA GLY A 371 10.91 0.69 21.28
C GLY A 371 10.45 0.66 19.81
N PHE A 372 9.78 -0.40 19.35
CA PHE A 372 9.08 -0.41 18.05
C PHE A 372 7.57 -0.54 18.29
N VAL A 373 6.88 0.59 18.28
CA VAL A 373 5.47 0.73 18.70
C VAL A 373 4.57 1.19 17.54
N PRO A 374 3.24 1.01 17.60
CA PRO A 374 2.34 1.38 16.51
C PRO A 374 2.52 2.82 16.03
N GLY A 375 2.66 3.02 14.72
CA GLY A 375 3.00 4.33 14.12
C GLY A 375 4.51 4.59 13.98
N GLY A 376 5.37 3.79 14.63
CA GLY A 376 6.82 3.83 14.49
C GLY A 376 7.31 3.16 13.21
N MET A 377 8.59 3.31 12.91
CA MET A 377 9.22 2.77 11.70
C MET A 377 10.68 2.42 11.92
N SER A 378 11.23 1.50 11.14
CA SER A 378 12.66 1.21 11.13
C SER A 378 13.20 1.01 9.73
N LEU A 379 14.49 1.29 9.55
CA LEU A 379 15.22 1.06 8.32
C LEU A 379 16.46 0.19 8.58
N HIS A 380 16.49 -0.98 7.96
CA HIS A 380 17.67 -1.82 7.84
C HIS A 380 18.11 -1.80 6.37
N ASN A 381 19.08 -0.94 6.08
CA ASN A 381 19.52 -0.68 4.71
C ASN A 381 20.38 -1.81 4.17
N GLN A 382 20.51 -1.87 2.84
CA GLN A 382 21.27 -2.88 2.11
C GLN A 382 22.61 -3.25 2.80
N MET A 383 22.77 -4.54 3.04
CA MET A 383 23.91 -5.25 3.64
C MET A 383 24.22 -4.94 5.10
N LEU A 384 23.47 -4.03 5.75
CA LEU A 384 23.66 -3.73 7.16
C LEU A 384 23.08 -4.85 8.04
N PRO A 385 23.82 -5.30 9.06
CA PRO A 385 23.39 -6.41 9.91
C PRO A 385 22.20 -6.03 10.76
N HIS A 386 21.25 -6.94 10.94
CA HIS A 386 20.13 -6.76 11.85
C HIS A 386 19.69 -8.13 12.38
N GLY A 387 18.70 -8.14 13.26
CA GLY A 387 18.20 -9.35 13.89
C GLY A 387 17.54 -9.09 15.24
N PRO A 388 17.19 -10.16 15.97
CA PRO A 388 16.55 -10.08 17.28
C PRO A 388 17.48 -9.35 18.26
N ASP A 389 16.90 -8.56 19.17
CA ASP A 389 17.68 -7.96 20.25
C ASP A 389 18.10 -9.00 21.31
N THR A 390 18.90 -8.55 22.28
CA THR A 390 19.44 -9.42 23.33
C THR A 390 18.34 -10.13 24.12
N SER A 391 17.25 -9.43 24.44
CA SER A 391 16.15 -9.99 25.24
C SER A 391 15.38 -11.07 24.47
N ALA A 392 15.11 -10.81 23.18
CA ALA A 392 14.46 -11.76 22.28
C ALA A 392 15.33 -13.00 22.07
N PHE A 393 16.65 -12.84 21.90
CA PHE A 393 17.58 -13.95 21.76
C PHE A 393 17.60 -14.86 23.01
N GLU A 394 17.81 -14.28 24.20
CA GLU A 394 17.90 -15.04 25.45
C GLU A 394 16.56 -15.71 25.79
N HIS A 395 15.43 -15.05 25.55
CA HIS A 395 14.11 -15.65 25.75
C HIS A 395 13.87 -16.83 24.79
N ALA A 396 14.00 -16.62 23.48
CA ALA A 396 13.66 -17.62 22.48
C ALA A 396 14.61 -18.83 22.48
N SER A 397 15.85 -18.67 22.96
CA SER A 397 16.82 -19.77 23.08
C SER A 397 16.53 -20.71 24.25
N ASN A 398 15.78 -20.26 25.26
CA ASN A 398 15.61 -20.99 26.53
C ASN A 398 14.14 -21.35 26.85
N VAL A 399 13.17 -20.79 26.12
CA VAL A 399 11.76 -21.08 26.35
C VAL A 399 11.40 -22.50 25.93
N GLU A 400 10.50 -23.15 26.68
CA GLU A 400 9.93 -24.43 26.29
C GLU A 400 9.05 -24.24 25.03
N LEU A 401 9.38 -24.94 23.95
CA LEU A 401 8.66 -24.82 22.68
C LEU A 401 7.33 -25.58 22.73
N LYS A 402 6.23 -24.84 22.61
CA LYS A 402 4.85 -25.35 22.46
C LYS A 402 4.17 -24.65 21.27
N PRO A 403 3.06 -25.16 20.73
CA PRO A 403 2.24 -24.40 19.79
C PRO A 403 1.77 -23.08 20.42
N VAL A 404 2.14 -21.96 19.81
CA VAL A 404 1.76 -20.61 20.28
C VAL A 404 1.06 -19.88 19.15
N LYS A 405 -0.12 -19.31 19.42
CA LYS A 405 -0.77 -18.37 18.49
C LYS A 405 -0.19 -16.98 18.74
N MET A 406 0.41 -16.40 17.73
CA MET A 406 0.82 -14.99 17.72
C MET A 406 -0.39 -14.17 17.28
N GLU A 407 -0.88 -13.30 18.15
CA GLU A 407 -2.12 -12.56 17.93
C GLU A 407 -2.02 -11.10 18.41
N GLY A 408 -2.96 -10.26 17.99
CA GLY A 408 -3.04 -8.87 18.42
C GLY A 408 -1.93 -7.98 17.85
N THR A 409 -1.31 -8.36 16.73
CA THR A 409 -0.25 -7.60 16.07
C THR A 409 -0.38 -7.60 14.55
N MET A 410 0.08 -6.53 13.91
CA MET A 410 0.23 -6.42 12.46
C MET A 410 1.37 -5.47 12.14
N ALA A 411 2.56 -6.03 11.89
CA ALA A 411 3.67 -5.28 11.30
C ALA A 411 3.68 -5.48 9.77
N PHE A 412 4.43 -4.63 9.07
CA PHE A 412 4.65 -4.78 7.65
C PHE A 412 6.04 -4.29 7.25
N MET A 413 6.43 -4.57 6.01
CA MET A 413 7.68 -4.14 5.42
C MET A 413 7.47 -3.71 3.97
N PHE A 414 8.08 -2.60 3.60
CA PHE A 414 8.40 -2.23 2.22
C PHE A 414 9.85 -2.63 1.98
N GLU A 415 10.05 -3.77 1.32
CA GLU A 415 11.36 -4.24 0.92
C GLU A 415 11.65 -3.81 -0.52
N THR A 416 12.83 -3.26 -0.79
CA THR A 416 13.20 -2.85 -2.15
C THR A 416 14.65 -3.21 -2.47
N ARG A 417 14.92 -3.51 -3.75
CA ARG A 417 16.28 -3.86 -4.23
C ARG A 417 17.28 -2.70 -4.19
N PHE A 418 16.81 -1.49 -3.90
CA PHE A 418 17.63 -0.28 -3.92
C PHE A 418 17.95 0.21 -2.49
N PRO A 419 19.15 0.78 -2.27
CA PRO A 419 19.43 1.49 -1.02
C PRO A 419 18.43 2.62 -0.80
N GLN A 420 17.84 2.66 0.39
CA GLN A 420 16.91 3.73 0.76
C GLN A 420 17.70 4.93 1.33
N ARG A 421 17.56 6.10 0.70
CA ARG A 421 18.17 7.37 1.11
C ARG A 421 17.23 8.12 2.04
N VAL A 422 17.69 8.37 3.27
CA VAL A 422 16.95 9.10 4.30
C VAL A 422 16.90 10.58 3.94
N THR A 423 15.71 11.19 4.01
CA THR A 423 15.54 12.62 3.74
C THR A 423 16.13 13.48 4.85
N LYS A 424 16.40 14.75 4.57
CA LYS A 424 16.81 15.72 5.61
C LYS A 424 15.78 15.81 6.74
N TYR A 425 14.50 15.71 6.39
CA TYR A 425 13.39 15.73 7.33
C TYR A 425 13.50 14.57 8.33
N ALA A 426 13.54 13.33 7.82
CA ALA A 426 13.61 12.15 8.68
C ALA A 426 14.89 12.08 9.51
N ALA A 427 15.99 12.58 8.96
CA ALA A 427 17.26 12.66 9.64
C ALA A 427 17.26 13.61 10.85
N GLY A 428 16.47 14.70 10.78
CA GLY A 428 16.36 15.71 11.83
C GLY A 428 15.20 15.48 12.81
N LEU A 429 14.49 14.35 12.72
CA LEU A 429 13.36 14.07 13.59
C LEU A 429 13.81 13.81 15.03
N PRO A 430 13.19 14.43 16.05
CA PRO A 430 13.43 14.06 17.44
C PRO A 430 12.96 12.64 17.78
N GLN A 431 12.13 12.03 16.93
CA GLN A 431 11.69 10.63 17.04
C GLN A 431 12.79 9.64 16.65
N LEU A 432 13.87 10.06 15.98
CA LEU A 432 14.98 9.17 15.64
C LEU A 432 15.66 8.70 16.93
N GLN A 433 15.65 7.40 17.16
CA GLN A 433 16.23 6.80 18.36
C GLN A 433 17.75 6.65 18.22
N GLU A 434 18.52 7.53 18.86
CA GLU A 434 19.99 7.49 18.84
C GLU A 434 20.58 6.19 19.41
N SER A 435 19.88 5.57 20.36
CA SER A 435 20.32 4.36 21.06
C SER A 435 19.85 3.06 20.41
N TYR A 436 19.28 3.08 19.20
CA TYR A 436 18.72 1.86 18.61
C TYR A 436 19.77 0.73 18.47
N ILE A 437 20.99 1.07 18.09
CA ILE A 437 22.11 0.12 17.99
C ILE A 437 22.41 -0.59 19.32
N ASP A 438 22.07 0.02 20.46
CA ASP A 438 22.38 -0.53 21.78
C ASP A 438 21.52 -1.73 22.15
N CYS A 439 20.41 -2.01 21.44
CA CYS A 439 19.59 -3.20 21.71
C CYS A 439 20.36 -4.53 21.50
N TRP A 440 21.46 -4.49 20.75
CA TRP A 440 22.36 -5.63 20.54
C TRP A 440 23.64 -5.61 21.41
N ARG A 441 23.84 -4.57 22.24
CA ARG A 441 25.08 -4.36 23.02
C ARG A 441 25.40 -5.52 23.96
N ASP A 442 24.37 -6.10 24.58
CA ASP A 442 24.52 -7.10 25.65
C ASP A 442 24.54 -8.55 25.14
N LEU A 443 24.59 -8.77 23.82
CA LEU A 443 24.77 -10.10 23.24
C LEU A 443 26.09 -10.72 23.68
N LYS A 444 26.03 -11.95 24.21
CA LYS A 444 27.19 -12.64 24.79
C LYS A 444 27.77 -13.69 23.84
N LYS A 445 29.08 -13.91 23.97
CA LYS A 445 29.73 -15.08 23.38
C LYS A 445 29.35 -16.34 24.16
N HIS A 446 28.53 -17.19 23.54
CA HIS A 446 28.14 -18.48 24.11
C HIS A 446 29.03 -19.66 23.67
N PHE A 447 29.90 -19.46 22.67
CA PHE A 447 30.76 -20.50 22.09
C PHE A 447 31.77 -21.09 23.08
N ASP A 448 31.74 -22.42 23.24
CA ASP A 448 32.71 -23.23 23.97
C ASP A 448 33.21 -24.39 23.10
N PRO A 449 34.48 -24.37 22.63
CA PRO A 449 35.00 -25.40 21.74
C PRO A 449 35.12 -26.79 22.39
N ASN A 450 35.02 -26.89 23.72
CA ASN A 450 35.14 -28.16 24.44
C ASN A 450 33.79 -28.81 24.74
N ARG A 451 32.68 -28.15 24.40
CA ARG A 451 31.32 -28.65 24.65
C ARG A 451 30.50 -28.60 23.37
N ARG A 452 30.21 -29.79 22.82
CA ARG A 452 29.34 -29.93 21.63
C ARG A 452 27.86 -29.71 21.95
N GLU A 453 27.40 -30.22 23.08
CA GLU A 453 25.98 -30.21 23.44
C GLU A 453 25.53 -28.82 23.95
N PRO A 454 24.31 -28.36 23.61
CA PRO A 454 23.79 -27.07 24.01
C PRO A 454 23.75 -26.91 25.54
N LYS A 455 23.74 -25.65 26.00
CA LYS A 455 23.79 -25.30 27.43
C LYS A 455 22.47 -25.49 28.14
#